data_AF-A0A3S0R3P2-F1
#
_entry.id   AF-A0A3S0R3P2-F1
#
_cell.length_a   1.000
_cell.length_b   1.000
_cell.length_c   1.000
_cell.angle_alpha   90.00
_cell.angle_beta   90.00
_cell.angle_gamma   90.00
#
_symmetry.space_group_name_H-M   'P 1'
#
loop_
_entity.id
_entity.type
_entity.pdbx_description
1 polymer ?
#
loop_
_entity_poly.entity_id
_entity_poly.type
_entity_poly.pdbx_seq_one_letter_code
_entity_poly.pdbx_strand_id
1 'polypeptide(L)'
;MDYEKISDTLLLDYKTLKVALYEECKSLFEDYPILLDLWKQDAYTTSELEIERQAPDHLLSDSFTDLYKLFTESLYSNYKLTKRLIKFAVENYRDSIIESQMGHIQSLVVPNQDEKNDLKTLKTIADQEYIYTNAGTEYHLMRDIVTKKSDFSEKDTGYLGAELVDNQGLLHGFAELRPVPLIPSKGDEDQAYWLDLVETTLNSLDELTADIFDLISYLWMTSEKDSEGFINFHSDDALMLRYSDKSVPPEELKFKERDRFNIMRRVAALTSVWVALSDGSERVKIVNTKDLEKDKLYNFQDYKRMFEVGSVRIAFDKKSDEPKGIYSLQIKPSSLLQPYLDGTKSSLGVLDLKVFQYSHFKQREHKRLTRYLSRQFKIRSIRNTIQQPFKISTLLKEMHLAKRLNGSQIRDKFEEVLDDLMRDNVIEQWYYNEEIDESKVGKHGWINKYWGNITVTIMPPSEIVNENKRLRNGKILPTPIQPNHRISEATNSIQDADFIEVSLSAGTTQQEAFVFDIPDNVIELSPEAMKQRITILGYSVRKAAEEMGISHSTLSRYINNKTKRQNKENDQKMIHWLTMNS
;
A
#
# COMPACT_ATOMS: atom_id res chain seq x y z
N MET A 1 20.02 28.96 -38.32
CA MET A 1 21.34 29.51 -38.73
C MET A 1 21.96 28.50 -39.67
N ASP A 2 22.70 28.91 -40.69
CA ASP A 2 23.18 27.98 -41.74
C ASP A 2 24.64 27.62 -41.49
N TYR A 3 24.90 26.39 -41.07
CA TYR A 3 26.23 25.90 -40.65
C TYR A 3 27.29 26.03 -41.75
N GLU A 4 26.88 25.85 -43.01
CA GLU A 4 27.75 25.93 -44.18
C GLU A 4 28.30 27.35 -44.42
N LYS A 5 27.68 28.37 -43.82
CA LYS A 5 28.12 29.76 -43.92
C LYS A 5 29.15 30.16 -42.85
N ILE A 6 29.42 29.28 -41.89
CA ILE A 6 30.43 29.52 -40.85
C ILE A 6 31.82 29.20 -41.42
N SER A 7 32.70 30.20 -41.44
CA SER A 7 34.07 30.05 -41.91
C SER A 7 34.92 29.19 -40.97
N ASP A 8 35.76 28.33 -41.54
CA ASP A 8 36.65 27.44 -40.79
C ASP A 8 37.72 28.18 -39.96
N THR A 9 38.08 29.42 -40.34
CA THR A 9 39.19 30.18 -39.73
C THR A 9 38.75 31.35 -38.86
N LEU A 10 37.47 31.71 -38.87
CA LEU A 10 36.95 32.80 -38.04
C LEU A 10 36.73 32.34 -36.60
N LEU A 11 36.96 33.26 -35.67
CA LEU A 11 36.62 33.07 -34.27
C LEU A 11 35.10 32.96 -34.12
N LEU A 12 34.67 31.93 -33.39
CA LEU A 12 33.25 31.66 -33.16
C LEU A 12 32.76 32.50 -31.97
N ASP A 13 31.64 33.21 -32.17
CA ASP A 13 30.83 33.75 -31.07
C ASP A 13 30.03 32.64 -30.40
N TYR A 14 29.39 32.93 -29.26
CA TYR A 14 28.69 31.89 -28.50
C TYR A 14 27.65 31.13 -29.34
N LYS A 15 26.88 31.84 -30.17
CA LYS A 15 25.81 31.27 -30.99
C LYS A 15 26.35 30.37 -32.11
N THR A 16 27.39 30.84 -32.81
CA THR A 16 28.07 30.06 -33.85
C THR A 16 28.82 28.87 -33.28
N LEU A 17 29.36 28.99 -32.08
CA LEU A 17 30.06 27.93 -31.37
C LEU A 17 29.12 26.77 -31.04
N LYS A 18 27.94 27.03 -30.49
CA LYS A 18 26.93 25.99 -30.22
C LYS A 18 26.57 25.19 -31.47
N VAL A 19 26.30 25.89 -32.57
CA VAL A 19 25.97 25.26 -33.86
C VAL A 19 27.15 24.44 -34.38
N ALA A 20 28.38 24.96 -34.28
CA ALA A 20 29.57 24.25 -34.73
C ALA A 20 29.90 23.01 -33.90
N LEU A 21 29.70 23.05 -32.58
CA LEU A 21 29.88 21.90 -31.71
C LEU A 21 28.91 20.77 -32.06
N TYR A 22 27.63 21.09 -32.26
CA TYR A 22 26.63 20.10 -32.67
C TYR A 22 26.96 19.50 -34.03
N GLU A 23 27.18 20.34 -35.05
CA GLU A 23 27.34 19.88 -36.43
C GLU A 23 28.60 19.06 -36.67
N GLU A 24 29.69 19.34 -35.94
CA GLU A 24 30.93 18.56 -36.02
C GLU A 24 30.91 17.30 -35.14
N CYS A 25 30.24 17.33 -33.98
CA CYS A 25 30.19 16.17 -33.09
C CYS A 25 29.08 15.17 -33.44
N LYS A 26 28.04 15.56 -34.20
CA LYS A 26 26.86 14.69 -34.45
C LYS A 26 27.22 13.33 -35.06
N SER A 27 28.24 13.26 -35.91
CA SER A 27 28.68 12.01 -36.56
C SER A 27 29.27 10.99 -35.57
N LEU A 28 29.73 11.45 -34.41
CA LEU A 28 30.23 10.58 -33.35
C LEU A 28 29.12 9.87 -32.57
N PHE A 29 27.87 10.36 -32.67
CA PHE A 29 26.74 9.91 -31.86
C PHE A 29 25.52 9.51 -32.71
N GLU A 30 25.72 9.11 -33.97
CA GLU A 30 24.64 8.67 -34.87
C GLU A 30 23.79 7.52 -34.29
N ASP A 31 24.40 6.66 -33.47
CA ASP A 31 23.72 5.56 -32.76
C ASP A 31 22.80 6.03 -31.61
N TYR A 32 22.81 7.33 -31.26
CA TYR A 32 22.08 7.92 -30.14
C TYR A 32 21.14 9.06 -30.58
N PRO A 33 20.05 8.74 -31.30
CA PRO A 33 19.18 9.76 -31.92
C PRO A 33 18.50 10.70 -30.91
N ILE A 34 18.21 10.22 -29.70
CA ILE A 34 17.58 11.03 -28.63
C ILE A 34 18.53 12.13 -28.14
N LEU A 35 19.81 11.80 -27.96
CA LEU A 35 20.84 12.78 -27.60
C LEU A 35 21.01 13.82 -28.70
N LEU A 36 21.03 13.37 -29.97
CA LEU A 36 21.18 14.26 -31.12
C LEU A 36 19.99 15.22 -31.28
N ASP A 37 18.76 14.79 -31.01
CA ASP A 37 17.58 15.66 -31.05
C ASP A 37 17.65 16.73 -29.95
N LEU A 38 18.06 16.34 -28.73
CA LEU A 38 18.25 17.26 -27.61
C LEU A 38 19.34 18.30 -27.92
N TRP A 39 20.50 17.85 -28.38
CA TRP A 39 21.60 18.74 -28.75
C TRP A 39 21.27 19.65 -29.92
N LYS A 40 20.46 19.19 -30.87
CA LYS A 40 20.00 20.03 -31.98
C LYS A 40 19.13 21.17 -31.46
N GLN A 41 18.23 20.89 -30.53
CA GLN A 41 17.40 21.91 -29.90
C GLN A 41 18.26 22.91 -29.14
N ASP A 42 19.20 22.42 -28.32
CA ASP A 42 20.13 23.25 -27.57
C ASP A 42 20.99 24.10 -28.49
N ALA A 43 21.54 23.55 -29.57
CA ALA A 43 22.47 24.25 -30.45
C ALA A 43 21.82 25.38 -31.26
N TYR A 44 20.58 25.16 -31.73
CA TYR A 44 19.87 26.11 -32.60
C TYR A 44 18.98 27.09 -31.84
N THR A 45 18.79 26.89 -30.53
CA THR A 45 18.05 27.79 -29.65
C THR A 45 19.05 28.55 -28.77
N THR A 46 18.84 29.86 -28.58
CA THR A 46 19.67 30.67 -27.69
C THR A 46 18.76 31.63 -26.95
N SER A 47 18.71 31.53 -25.63
CA SER A 47 17.95 32.41 -24.75
C SER A 47 18.58 33.80 -24.67
N GLU A 48 17.81 34.80 -24.22
CA GLU A 48 18.30 36.17 -24.02
C GLU A 48 19.43 36.22 -22.97
N LEU A 49 19.32 35.41 -21.91
CA LEU A 49 20.32 35.30 -20.85
C LEU A 49 21.65 34.72 -21.35
N GLU A 50 21.62 33.74 -22.25
CA GLU A 50 22.81 33.19 -22.90
C GLU A 50 23.51 34.22 -23.80
N ILE A 51 22.74 35.06 -24.50
CA ILE A 51 23.29 36.12 -25.38
C ILE A 51 24.01 37.17 -24.54
N GLU A 52 23.43 37.58 -23.41
CA GLU A 52 24.03 38.55 -22.50
C GLU A 52 25.31 38.02 -21.84
N ARG A 53 25.30 36.75 -21.43
CA ARG A 53 26.42 36.13 -20.69
C ARG A 53 27.49 35.52 -21.58
N GLN A 54 27.19 35.28 -22.87
CA GLN A 54 28.04 34.52 -23.79
C GLN A 54 28.48 33.16 -23.21
N ALA A 55 27.60 32.52 -22.43
CA ALA A 55 27.86 31.29 -21.70
C ALA A 55 26.57 30.47 -21.53
N PRO A 56 26.66 29.15 -21.29
CA PRO A 56 25.50 28.29 -21.01
C PRO A 56 24.68 28.80 -19.83
N ASP A 57 23.36 28.75 -19.99
CA ASP A 57 22.39 29.00 -18.91
C ASP A 57 21.80 27.67 -18.40
N HIS A 58 21.12 27.71 -17.25
CA HIS A 58 20.48 26.56 -16.60
C HIS A 58 19.39 25.85 -17.44
N LEU A 59 19.02 26.43 -18.59
CA LEU A 59 18.05 25.87 -19.53
C LEU A 59 18.67 24.94 -20.58
N LEU A 60 20.00 24.88 -20.70
CA LEU A 60 20.68 23.92 -21.57
C LEU A 60 20.71 22.54 -20.91
N SER A 61 20.67 21.48 -21.72
CA SER A 61 20.88 20.14 -21.18
C SER A 61 22.27 20.00 -20.55
N ASP A 62 22.37 19.22 -19.48
CA ASP A 62 23.63 18.94 -18.80
C ASP A 62 24.65 18.33 -19.77
N SER A 63 24.18 17.44 -20.66
CA SER A 63 25.02 16.81 -21.69
C SER A 63 25.63 17.82 -22.67
N PHE A 64 24.85 18.78 -23.17
CA PHE A 64 25.35 19.78 -24.09
C PHE A 64 26.21 20.84 -23.38
N THR A 65 25.90 21.13 -22.12
CA THR A 65 26.72 21.99 -21.25
C THR A 65 28.08 21.38 -21.00
N ASP A 66 28.15 20.08 -20.74
CA ASP A 66 29.40 19.36 -20.54
C ASP A 66 30.20 19.23 -21.84
N LEU A 67 29.53 19.02 -22.98
CA LEU A 67 30.20 19.09 -24.29
C LEU A 67 30.81 20.49 -24.53
N TYR A 68 30.06 21.55 -24.22
CA TYR A 68 30.56 22.92 -24.34
C TYR A 68 31.81 23.13 -23.46
N LYS A 69 31.72 22.77 -22.17
CA LYS A 69 32.84 22.88 -21.22
C LYS A 69 34.04 22.02 -21.62
N LEU A 70 33.82 20.83 -22.16
CA LEU A 70 34.91 20.00 -22.66
C LEU A 70 35.74 20.75 -23.71
N PHE A 71 35.09 21.44 -24.65
CA PHE A 71 35.81 22.19 -25.68
C PHE A 71 36.37 23.51 -25.16
N THR A 72 35.64 24.26 -24.34
CA THR A 72 36.06 25.59 -23.90
C THR A 72 36.97 25.60 -22.68
N GLU A 73 36.79 24.67 -21.74
CA GLU A 73 37.49 24.64 -20.45
C GLU A 73 38.52 23.51 -20.35
N SER A 74 38.36 22.40 -21.09
CA SER A 74 39.30 21.27 -21.03
C SER A 74 40.26 21.24 -22.22
N LEU A 75 39.76 21.05 -23.44
CA LEU A 75 40.58 20.88 -24.64
C LEU A 75 41.28 22.17 -25.08
N TYR A 76 40.59 23.32 -24.93
CA TYR A 76 41.08 24.60 -25.43
C TYR A 76 40.91 25.76 -24.43
N SER A 77 41.16 25.50 -23.14
CA SER A 77 41.08 26.49 -22.04
C SER A 77 41.73 27.85 -22.28
N ASN A 78 42.74 27.92 -23.15
CA ASN A 78 43.51 29.13 -23.46
C ASN A 78 43.37 29.62 -24.92
N TYR A 79 42.48 29.02 -25.72
CA TYR A 79 42.32 29.37 -27.13
C TYR A 79 40.89 29.79 -27.45
N LYS A 80 40.76 30.81 -28.30
CA LYS A 80 39.46 31.14 -28.89
C LYS A 80 39.14 30.12 -30.00
N LEU A 81 37.98 29.49 -29.90
CA LEU A 81 37.60 28.38 -30.78
C LEU A 81 37.27 28.86 -32.20
N THR A 82 37.72 28.07 -33.16
CA THR A 82 37.35 28.16 -34.58
C THR A 82 36.76 26.82 -35.01
N LYS A 83 35.96 26.81 -36.08
CA LYS A 83 35.41 25.56 -36.63
C LYS A 83 36.50 24.56 -37.01
N ARG A 84 37.66 25.03 -37.49
CA ARG A 84 38.83 24.17 -37.74
C ARG A 84 39.38 23.50 -36.49
N LEU A 85 39.42 24.19 -35.34
CA LEU A 85 39.87 23.60 -34.08
C LEU A 85 38.89 22.54 -33.57
N ILE A 86 37.58 22.78 -33.74
CA ILE A 86 36.56 21.79 -33.37
C ILE A 86 36.69 20.53 -34.23
N LYS A 87 36.80 20.68 -35.56
CA LYS A 87 37.08 19.56 -36.49
C LYS A 87 38.31 18.76 -36.07
N PHE A 88 39.41 19.47 -35.81
CA PHE A 88 40.66 18.83 -35.38
C PHE A 88 40.47 18.05 -34.07
N ALA A 89 39.71 18.57 -33.11
CA ALA A 89 39.44 17.86 -31.87
C ALA A 89 38.53 16.65 -32.04
N VAL A 90 37.51 16.73 -32.89
CA VAL A 90 36.64 15.58 -33.24
C VAL A 90 37.46 14.45 -33.88
N GLU A 91 38.43 14.78 -34.74
CA GLU A 91 39.30 13.79 -35.38
C GLU A 91 40.33 13.16 -34.41
N ASN A 92 40.94 13.95 -33.52
CA ASN A 92 42.08 13.52 -32.71
C ASN A 92 41.73 13.10 -31.26
N TYR A 93 40.59 13.56 -30.74
CA TYR A 93 40.12 13.27 -29.38
C TYR A 93 38.77 12.55 -29.37
N ARG A 94 38.45 11.84 -30.47
CA ARG A 94 37.20 11.10 -30.64
C ARG A 94 36.80 10.30 -29.40
N ASP A 95 37.71 9.48 -28.89
CA ASP A 95 37.41 8.58 -27.77
C ASP A 95 37.16 9.36 -26.47
N SER A 96 37.91 10.43 -26.22
CA SER A 96 37.70 11.29 -25.04
C SER A 96 36.40 12.09 -25.12
N ILE A 97 36.01 12.54 -26.31
CA ILE A 97 34.72 13.19 -26.54
C ILE A 97 33.59 12.19 -26.28
N ILE A 98 33.68 10.97 -26.82
CA ILE A 98 32.69 9.92 -26.58
C ILE A 98 32.61 9.59 -25.08
N GLU A 99 33.75 9.34 -24.42
CA GLU A 99 33.83 9.01 -23.00
C GLU A 99 33.22 10.08 -22.10
N SER A 100 33.48 11.37 -22.37
CA SER A 100 32.89 12.49 -21.62
C SER A 100 31.36 12.50 -21.66
N GLN A 101 30.77 11.97 -22.73
CA GLN A 101 29.32 11.93 -22.95
C GLN A 101 28.72 10.59 -22.55
N MET A 102 29.53 9.55 -22.28
CA MET A 102 29.02 8.23 -21.91
C MET A 102 28.19 8.25 -20.64
N GLY A 103 28.50 9.10 -19.64
CA GLY A 103 27.68 9.23 -18.43
C GLY A 103 26.27 9.76 -18.73
N HIS A 104 26.18 10.76 -19.61
CA HIS A 104 24.91 11.32 -20.08
C HIS A 104 24.16 10.36 -20.99
N ILE A 105 24.86 9.68 -21.89
CA ILE A 105 24.30 8.66 -22.76
C ILE A 105 23.77 7.49 -21.94
N GLN A 106 24.47 7.06 -20.89
CA GLN A 106 23.95 6.08 -19.95
C GLN A 106 22.69 6.61 -19.26
N SER A 107 22.64 7.88 -18.82
CA SER A 107 21.40 8.44 -18.26
C SER A 107 20.22 8.50 -19.25
N LEU A 108 20.50 8.61 -20.55
CA LEU A 108 19.51 8.72 -21.64
C LEU A 108 19.14 7.37 -22.29
N VAL A 109 20.03 6.37 -22.24
CA VAL A 109 19.93 5.05 -22.89
C VAL A 109 19.63 3.94 -21.88
N VAL A 110 19.80 4.17 -20.57
CA VAL A 110 19.52 3.16 -19.55
C VAL A 110 18.00 3.10 -19.30
N PRO A 111 17.31 1.98 -19.63
CA PRO A 111 16.21 1.53 -18.78
C PRO A 111 16.84 1.35 -17.40
N ASN A 112 16.38 2.15 -16.41
CA ASN A 112 16.99 2.35 -15.09
C ASN A 112 17.74 1.09 -14.61
N GLN A 113 18.95 1.20 -14.03
CA GLN A 113 19.58 0.05 -13.37
C GLN A 113 18.63 -0.59 -12.32
N ASP A 114 17.69 0.19 -11.79
CA ASP A 114 16.55 -0.26 -10.98
C ASP A 114 15.58 -1.19 -11.72
N GLU A 115 15.28 -0.97 -13.01
CA GLU A 115 14.42 -1.87 -13.80
C GLU A 115 15.04 -3.27 -13.95
N LYS A 116 16.37 -3.41 -13.97
CA LYS A 116 17.02 -4.73 -13.99
C LYS A 116 16.90 -5.45 -12.65
N ASN A 117 16.98 -4.73 -11.54
CA ASN A 117 16.80 -5.29 -10.20
C ASN A 117 15.33 -5.64 -9.92
N ASP A 118 14.40 -4.79 -10.34
CA ASP A 118 12.96 -5.07 -10.23
C ASP A 118 12.56 -6.21 -11.16
N LEU A 119 13.03 -6.26 -12.41
CA LEU A 119 12.80 -7.38 -13.32
C LEU A 119 13.34 -8.72 -12.77
N LYS A 120 14.51 -8.70 -12.11
CA LYS A 120 15.08 -9.89 -11.46
C LYS A 120 14.25 -10.32 -10.25
N THR A 121 13.78 -9.37 -9.45
CA THR A 121 12.90 -9.63 -8.30
C THR A 121 11.57 -10.18 -8.77
N LEU A 122 10.96 -9.59 -9.80
CA LEU A 122 9.70 -10.04 -10.41
C LEU A 122 9.82 -11.41 -11.08
N LYS A 123 10.95 -11.73 -11.73
CA LYS A 123 11.23 -13.09 -12.23
C LYS A 123 11.28 -14.10 -11.06
N THR A 124 11.92 -13.73 -9.96
CA THR A 124 11.97 -14.57 -8.75
C THR A 124 10.57 -14.78 -8.14
N ILE A 125 9.73 -13.75 -8.13
CA ILE A 125 8.32 -13.85 -7.69
C ILE A 125 7.53 -14.80 -8.59
N ALA A 126 7.68 -14.66 -9.91
CA ALA A 126 6.97 -15.49 -10.87
C ALA A 126 7.32 -16.98 -10.72
N ASP A 127 8.57 -17.29 -10.33
CA ASP A 127 9.01 -18.66 -10.05
C ASP A 127 8.49 -19.21 -8.71
N GLN A 128 8.32 -18.35 -7.69
CA GLN A 128 7.87 -18.76 -6.36
C GLN A 128 6.35 -18.88 -6.22
N GLU A 129 5.56 -18.31 -7.16
CA GLU A 129 4.08 -18.29 -7.14
C GLU A 129 3.44 -17.62 -5.90
N TYR A 130 4.24 -16.94 -5.07
CA TYR A 130 3.76 -16.17 -3.93
C TYR A 130 4.67 -14.97 -3.63
N ILE A 131 4.14 -14.03 -2.83
CA ILE A 131 4.89 -12.92 -2.25
C ILE A 131 4.77 -12.93 -0.72
N TYR A 132 5.64 -12.18 -0.05
CA TYR A 132 5.55 -11.98 1.40
C TYR A 132 4.72 -10.75 1.72
N THR A 133 3.84 -10.85 2.71
CA THR A 133 3.00 -9.73 3.19
C THR A 133 2.80 -9.82 4.70
N ASN A 134 2.45 -8.72 5.35
CA ASN A 134 2.18 -8.71 6.77
C ASN A 134 0.77 -9.25 7.08
N ALA A 135 0.67 -10.12 8.09
CA ALA A 135 -0.59 -10.75 8.53
C ALA A 135 -1.24 -10.07 9.76
N GLY A 136 -0.68 -8.95 10.22
CA GLY A 136 -1.18 -8.13 11.32
C GLY A 136 -2.57 -7.56 11.05
N THR A 137 -3.30 -7.26 12.12
CA THR A 137 -4.71 -6.81 12.03
C THR A 137 -4.79 -5.41 11.42
N GLU A 138 -4.01 -4.46 11.92
CA GLU A 138 -4.05 -3.06 11.49
C GLU A 138 -3.59 -2.94 10.03
N TYR A 139 -2.54 -3.67 9.66
CA TYR A 139 -2.08 -3.78 8.27
C TYR A 139 -3.17 -4.33 7.34
N HIS A 140 -3.86 -5.39 7.78
CA HIS A 140 -4.99 -5.92 7.04
C HIS A 140 -6.11 -4.88 6.86
N LEU A 141 -6.45 -4.13 7.91
CA LEU A 141 -7.48 -3.10 7.86
C LEU A 141 -7.10 -1.94 6.93
N MET A 142 -5.85 -1.49 6.97
CA MET A 142 -5.32 -0.47 6.06
C MET A 142 -5.32 -0.93 4.59
N ARG A 143 -5.06 -2.22 4.33
CA ARG A 143 -5.20 -2.78 2.98
C ARG A 143 -6.67 -2.94 2.57
N ASP A 144 -7.53 -3.34 3.48
CA ASP A 144 -8.93 -3.63 3.17
C ASP A 144 -9.73 -2.34 2.90
N ILE A 145 -9.43 -1.25 3.62
CA ILE A 145 -10.14 0.04 3.46
C ILE A 145 -10.02 0.62 2.05
N VAL A 146 -8.89 0.39 1.36
CA VAL A 146 -8.72 0.87 -0.03
C VAL A 146 -9.57 0.11 -1.05
N THR A 147 -10.25 -0.97 -0.64
CA THR A 147 -11.23 -1.70 -1.48
C THR A 147 -12.68 -1.29 -1.20
N LYS A 148 -12.92 -0.52 -0.13
CA LYS A 148 -14.26 -0.18 0.39
C LYS A 148 -14.60 1.28 0.20
N LYS A 149 -14.64 1.71 -1.06
CA LYS A 149 -15.04 3.08 -1.41
C LYS A 149 -16.41 3.50 -0.84
N SER A 150 -17.31 2.56 -0.59
CA SER A 150 -18.64 2.81 -0.01
C SER A 150 -18.61 3.23 1.45
N ASP A 151 -17.51 2.97 2.15
CA ASP A 151 -17.41 3.16 3.60
C ASP A 151 -16.93 4.58 3.93
N PHE A 152 -16.40 5.29 2.92
CA PHE A 152 -16.04 6.70 3.00
C PHE A 152 -17.29 7.57 2.92
N SER A 153 -17.48 8.41 3.95
CA SER A 153 -18.60 9.32 4.10
C SER A 153 -18.11 10.68 4.59
N GLU A 154 -18.86 11.75 4.32
CA GLU A 154 -18.52 13.09 4.79
C GLU A 154 -18.50 13.13 6.32
N LYS A 155 -17.40 13.63 6.88
CA LYS A 155 -17.20 13.80 8.32
C LYS A 155 -17.14 15.29 8.67
N ASP A 156 -17.24 15.59 9.96
CA ASP A 156 -17.15 16.96 10.50
C ASP A 156 -15.81 17.67 10.18
N THR A 157 -14.79 16.90 9.75
CA THR A 157 -13.48 17.40 9.31
C THR A 157 -13.49 18.02 7.91
N GLY A 158 -14.60 17.91 7.16
CA GLY A 158 -14.70 18.34 5.76
C GLY A 158 -14.06 17.36 4.76
N TYR A 159 -13.49 16.25 5.25
CA TYR A 159 -12.94 15.18 4.44
C TYR A 159 -13.88 13.96 4.42
N LEU A 160 -13.75 13.13 3.39
CA LEU A 160 -14.39 11.82 3.38
C LEU A 160 -13.61 10.88 4.30
N GLY A 161 -14.26 10.35 5.33
CA GLY A 161 -13.65 9.47 6.32
C GLY A 161 -14.37 8.13 6.46
N ALA A 162 -13.61 7.11 6.88
CA ALA A 162 -14.07 5.76 7.13
C ALA A 162 -13.45 5.18 8.41
N GLU A 163 -14.16 4.28 9.08
CA GLU A 163 -13.70 3.64 10.31
C GLU A 163 -12.97 2.33 10.00
N LEU A 164 -11.84 2.10 10.66
CA LEU A 164 -11.09 0.85 10.57
C LEU A 164 -11.58 -0.10 11.66
N VAL A 165 -12.59 -0.91 11.32
CA VAL A 165 -13.24 -1.83 12.26
C VAL A 165 -12.91 -3.27 11.89
N ASP A 166 -12.53 -4.07 12.88
CA ASP A 166 -12.24 -5.48 12.67
C ASP A 166 -13.51 -6.36 12.59
N ASN A 167 -13.31 -7.67 12.48
CA ASN A 167 -14.42 -8.61 12.39
C ASN A 167 -15.22 -8.80 13.67
N GLN A 168 -14.68 -8.39 14.81
CA GLN A 168 -15.34 -8.42 16.11
C GLN A 168 -16.09 -7.12 16.40
N GLY A 169 -15.91 -6.09 15.57
CA GLY A 169 -16.52 -4.78 15.77
C GLY A 169 -15.65 -3.83 16.59
N LEU A 170 -14.38 -4.18 16.85
CA LEU A 170 -13.45 -3.30 17.54
C LEU A 170 -12.92 -2.24 16.57
N LEU A 171 -12.92 -0.99 17.01
CA LEU A 171 -12.37 0.14 16.28
C LEU A 171 -10.85 0.22 16.49
N HIS A 172 -10.09 0.17 15.39
CA HIS A 172 -8.62 0.24 15.39
C HIS A 172 -8.10 1.60 14.91
N GLY A 173 -8.94 2.43 14.30
CA GLY A 173 -8.52 3.71 13.76
C GLY A 173 -9.50 4.29 12.76
N PHE A 174 -9.06 5.34 12.08
CA PHE A 174 -9.84 6.07 11.08
C PHE A 174 -9.00 6.33 9.86
N ALA A 175 -9.62 6.27 8.68
CA ALA A 175 -9.02 6.65 7.41
C ALA A 175 -9.71 7.90 6.86
N GLU A 176 -8.96 8.80 6.23
CA GLU A 176 -9.46 9.98 5.55
C GLU A 176 -8.86 10.09 4.14
N LEU A 177 -9.66 10.56 3.20
CA LEU A 177 -9.18 10.92 1.87
C LEU A 177 -8.79 12.39 1.86
N ARG A 178 -7.49 12.63 1.73
CA ARG A 178 -6.93 13.97 1.54
C ARG A 178 -6.10 13.93 0.26
N PRO A 179 -6.71 14.17 -0.91
CA PRO A 179 -6.03 14.02 -2.18
C PRO A 179 -4.91 15.02 -2.35
N VAL A 180 -3.81 14.53 -2.90
CA VAL A 180 -2.62 15.34 -3.18
C VAL A 180 -2.26 15.13 -4.64
N PRO A 181 -2.26 16.19 -5.47
CA PRO A 181 -1.97 16.04 -6.87
C PRO A 181 -0.51 15.59 -7.03
N LEU A 182 -0.30 14.48 -7.76
CA LEU A 182 1.04 13.99 -8.10
C LEU A 182 1.69 14.78 -9.25
N ILE A 183 0.87 15.52 -10.01
CA ILE A 183 1.31 16.41 -11.08
C ILE A 183 1.00 17.84 -10.61
N PRO A 184 1.97 18.75 -10.55
CA PRO A 184 1.73 20.15 -10.20
C PRO A 184 0.71 20.76 -11.16
N SER A 185 -0.42 21.25 -10.64
CA SER A 185 -1.40 21.99 -11.44
C SER A 185 -0.97 23.47 -11.51
N LYS A 186 -1.23 24.14 -12.63
CA LYS A 186 -0.90 25.58 -12.80
C LYS A 186 -1.89 26.53 -12.11
N GLY A 187 -2.78 26.05 -11.24
CA GLY A 187 -3.78 26.88 -10.58
C GLY A 187 -4.29 26.24 -9.30
N ASP A 188 -3.56 26.45 -8.20
CA ASP A 188 -4.04 26.11 -6.87
C ASP A 188 -4.96 27.22 -6.37
N GLU A 189 -6.27 27.16 -6.67
CA GLU A 189 -7.27 27.96 -5.93
C GLU A 189 -8.75 27.53 -6.05
N ASP A 190 -9.09 26.43 -6.74
CA ASP A 190 -10.50 26.04 -6.94
C ASP A 190 -10.98 24.86 -6.07
N GLN A 191 -12.01 25.09 -5.25
CA GLN A 191 -12.74 24.04 -4.50
C GLN A 191 -13.30 22.95 -5.44
N ALA A 192 -13.63 23.30 -6.69
CA ALA A 192 -14.08 22.37 -7.71
C ALA A 192 -12.98 21.39 -8.17
N TYR A 193 -11.74 21.86 -8.29
CA TYR A 193 -10.58 21.01 -8.62
C TYR A 193 -10.28 20.01 -7.50
N TRP A 194 -10.38 20.46 -6.24
CA TRP A 194 -10.23 19.56 -5.10
C TRP A 194 -11.33 18.48 -5.07
N LEU A 195 -12.60 18.84 -5.30
CA LEU A 195 -13.70 17.88 -5.37
C LEU A 195 -13.51 16.86 -6.51
N ASP A 196 -13.06 17.29 -7.68
CA ASP A 196 -12.72 16.40 -8.80
C ASP A 196 -11.59 15.43 -8.44
N LEU A 197 -10.57 15.90 -7.72
CA LEU A 197 -9.46 15.07 -7.27
C LEU A 197 -9.91 14.05 -6.20
N VAL A 198 -10.81 14.43 -5.29
CA VAL A 198 -11.45 13.52 -4.32
C VAL A 198 -12.30 12.48 -5.05
N GLU A 199 -13.16 12.90 -5.99
CA GLU A 199 -14.03 11.99 -6.73
C GLU A 199 -13.21 11.02 -7.59
N THR A 200 -12.18 11.52 -8.26
CA THR A 200 -11.25 10.72 -9.06
C THR A 200 -10.52 9.71 -8.18
N THR A 201 -10.05 10.12 -7.00
CA THR A 201 -9.40 9.27 -6.00
C THR A 201 -10.35 8.18 -5.51
N LEU A 202 -11.54 8.56 -5.05
CA LEU A 202 -12.56 7.65 -4.53
C LEU A 202 -13.01 6.62 -5.58
N ASN A 203 -13.14 7.05 -6.84
CA ASN A 203 -13.48 6.15 -7.95
C ASN A 203 -12.35 5.17 -8.32
N SER A 204 -11.12 5.46 -7.90
CA SER A 204 -9.97 4.59 -8.14
C SER A 204 -9.82 3.51 -7.08
N LEU A 205 -10.34 3.73 -5.87
CA LEU A 205 -10.30 2.76 -4.76
C LEU A 205 -11.09 1.50 -5.11
N ASP A 206 -10.35 0.41 -5.30
CA ASP A 206 -10.86 -0.90 -5.71
C ASP A 206 -9.85 -2.02 -5.38
N GLU A 207 -10.15 -3.25 -5.82
CA GLU A 207 -9.26 -4.40 -5.57
C GLU A 207 -7.86 -4.23 -6.18
N LEU A 208 -7.74 -3.51 -7.30
CA LEU A 208 -6.44 -3.26 -7.92
C LEU A 208 -5.63 -2.24 -7.11
N THR A 209 -6.28 -1.35 -6.35
CA THR A 209 -5.59 -0.50 -5.37
C THR A 209 -4.99 -1.32 -4.23
N ALA A 210 -5.71 -2.35 -3.74
CA ALA A 210 -5.15 -3.28 -2.77
C ALA A 210 -4.03 -4.16 -3.34
N ASP A 211 -4.10 -4.54 -4.63
CA ASP A 211 -2.99 -5.22 -5.30
C ASP A 211 -1.74 -4.33 -5.30
N ILE A 212 -1.88 -3.05 -5.67
CA ILE A 212 -0.77 -2.10 -5.68
C ILE A 212 -0.21 -1.87 -4.26
N PHE A 213 -1.09 -1.81 -3.24
CA PHE A 213 -0.67 -1.76 -1.84
C PHE A 213 0.21 -2.96 -1.46
N ASP A 214 -0.22 -4.19 -1.79
CA ASP A 214 0.53 -5.42 -1.49
C ASP A 214 1.87 -5.43 -2.25
N LEU A 215 1.87 -5.02 -3.53
CA LEU A 215 3.07 -4.99 -4.37
C LEU A 215 4.11 -3.99 -3.89
N ILE A 216 3.72 -2.74 -3.65
CA ILE A 216 4.65 -1.70 -3.18
C ILE A 216 5.23 -2.08 -1.83
N SER A 217 4.39 -2.65 -0.95
CA SER A 217 4.83 -3.15 0.36
C SER A 217 5.86 -4.27 0.21
N TYR A 218 5.65 -5.20 -0.73
CA TYR A 218 6.59 -6.27 -1.03
C TYR A 218 7.91 -5.74 -1.60
N LEU A 219 7.83 -4.90 -2.65
CA LEU A 219 9.02 -4.31 -3.28
C LEU A 219 9.82 -3.50 -2.25
N TRP A 220 9.17 -2.80 -1.33
CA TRP A 220 9.90 -2.08 -0.30
C TRP A 220 10.68 -3.02 0.64
N MET A 221 10.20 -4.24 0.87
CA MET A 221 10.92 -5.24 1.67
C MET A 221 12.10 -5.88 0.93
N THR A 222 12.02 -6.01 -0.39
CA THR A 222 12.95 -6.84 -1.20
C THR A 222 13.85 -6.07 -2.15
N SER A 223 13.45 -4.89 -2.61
CA SER A 223 14.22 -4.04 -3.52
C SER A 223 15.23 -3.17 -2.77
N GLU A 224 16.31 -2.82 -3.49
CA GLU A 224 17.29 -1.83 -3.05
C GLU A 224 16.62 -0.46 -2.85
N LYS A 225 17.03 0.23 -1.81
CA LYS A 225 16.50 1.56 -1.46
C LYS A 225 17.55 2.60 -1.82
N ASP A 226 17.10 3.76 -2.27
CA ASP A 226 17.98 4.90 -2.47
C ASP A 226 18.47 5.49 -1.13
N SER A 227 19.29 6.55 -1.20
CA SER A 227 19.84 7.23 -0.03
C SER A 227 18.80 7.81 0.92
N GLU A 228 17.56 8.04 0.43
CA GLU A 228 16.45 8.60 1.19
C GLU A 228 15.42 7.53 1.63
N GLY A 229 15.70 6.26 1.33
CA GLY A 229 14.86 5.12 1.70
C GLY A 229 13.68 4.85 0.75
N PHE A 230 13.65 5.47 -0.43
CA PHE A 230 12.65 5.21 -1.46
C PHE A 230 13.02 4.02 -2.32
N ILE A 231 12.00 3.35 -2.84
CA ILE A 231 12.11 2.42 -3.96
C ILE A 231 11.58 3.06 -5.22
N ASN A 232 12.11 2.65 -6.38
CA ASN A 232 11.51 2.99 -7.66
C ASN A 232 10.34 2.05 -7.94
N PHE A 233 9.21 2.61 -8.36
CA PHE A 233 8.02 1.86 -8.74
C PHE A 233 7.63 2.22 -10.16
N HIS A 234 7.60 1.22 -11.04
CA HIS A 234 7.16 1.38 -12.41
C HIS A 234 5.77 0.74 -12.62
N SER A 235 4.94 1.36 -13.46
CA SER A 235 3.61 0.83 -13.75
C SER A 235 3.62 -0.59 -14.35
N ASP A 236 4.69 -0.92 -15.07
CA ASP A 236 4.91 -2.24 -15.66
C ASP A 236 5.13 -3.34 -14.60
N ASP A 237 5.63 -3.02 -13.40
CA ASP A 237 5.81 -4.01 -12.32
C ASP A 237 4.48 -4.68 -11.94
N ALA A 238 3.43 -3.86 -11.80
CA ALA A 238 2.09 -4.34 -11.50
C ALA A 238 1.44 -5.07 -12.69
N LEU A 239 1.71 -4.61 -13.92
CA LEU A 239 1.16 -5.22 -15.13
C LEU A 239 1.82 -6.58 -15.41
N MET A 240 3.11 -6.72 -15.14
CA MET A 240 3.83 -7.97 -15.26
C MET A 240 3.26 -9.05 -14.36
N LEU A 241 3.03 -8.78 -13.07
CA LEU A 241 2.44 -9.78 -12.15
C LEU A 241 1.00 -10.16 -12.52
N ARG A 242 0.28 -9.23 -13.13
CA ARG A 242 -1.11 -9.46 -13.55
C ARG A 242 -1.21 -10.34 -14.79
N TYR A 243 -0.30 -10.14 -15.75
CA TYR A 243 -0.27 -10.85 -17.03
C TYR A 243 0.82 -11.91 -17.10
N SER A 244 1.46 -12.23 -15.97
CA SER A 244 2.52 -13.23 -15.89
C SER A 244 1.93 -14.58 -16.30
N ASP A 245 2.28 -15.04 -17.49
CA ASP A 245 2.06 -16.38 -17.96
C ASP A 245 3.44 -17.04 -18.09
N LYS A 246 3.59 -18.25 -17.57
CA LYS A 246 4.83 -19.03 -17.72
C LYS A 246 5.18 -19.30 -19.18
N SER A 247 4.21 -19.16 -20.09
CA SER A 247 4.39 -19.37 -21.53
C SER A 247 5.04 -18.18 -22.26
N VAL A 248 5.02 -16.96 -21.70
CA VAL A 248 5.52 -15.75 -22.37
C VAL A 248 6.62 -15.10 -21.54
N PRO A 249 7.83 -14.89 -22.11
CA PRO A 249 8.89 -14.18 -21.43
C PRO A 249 8.45 -12.77 -21.03
N PRO A 250 8.77 -12.28 -19.81
CA PRO A 250 8.36 -10.95 -19.37
C PRO A 250 8.84 -9.81 -20.28
N GLU A 251 9.97 -10.01 -20.97
CA GLU A 251 10.57 -9.05 -21.91
C GLU A 251 9.76 -8.86 -23.20
N GLU A 252 8.89 -9.82 -23.54
CA GLU A 252 8.02 -9.75 -24.72
C GLU A 252 6.65 -9.11 -24.42
N LEU A 253 6.33 -8.91 -23.14
CA LEU A 253 5.06 -8.31 -22.72
C LEU A 253 5.07 -6.81 -22.98
N LYS A 254 4.24 -6.39 -23.95
CA LYS A 254 4.01 -4.97 -24.24
C LYS A 254 2.67 -4.53 -23.69
N PHE A 255 2.71 -3.56 -22.77
CA PHE A 255 1.50 -3.00 -22.19
C PHE A 255 1.05 -1.72 -22.91
N LYS A 256 -0.26 -1.42 -22.83
CA LYS A 256 -0.84 -0.19 -23.36
C LYS A 256 -0.64 0.96 -22.38
N GLU A 257 -0.42 2.15 -22.90
CA GLU A 257 -0.31 3.39 -22.10
C GLU A 257 -1.50 3.61 -21.17
N ARG A 258 -2.73 3.37 -21.65
CA ARG A 258 -3.94 3.44 -20.83
C ARG A 258 -3.86 2.56 -19.58
N ASP A 259 -3.31 1.36 -19.71
CA ASP A 259 -3.24 0.41 -18.60
C ASP A 259 -2.18 0.86 -17.57
N ARG A 260 -1.08 1.46 -18.04
CA ARG A 260 -0.06 2.09 -17.17
C ARG A 260 -0.62 3.25 -16.36
N PHE A 261 -1.33 4.17 -17.02
CA PHE A 261 -1.97 5.29 -16.33
C PHE A 261 -3.05 4.83 -15.36
N ASN A 262 -3.74 3.73 -15.68
CA ASN A 262 -4.72 3.13 -14.78
C ASN A 262 -4.07 2.58 -13.49
N ILE A 263 -2.85 2.04 -13.56
CA ILE A 263 -2.04 1.68 -12.38
C ILE A 263 -1.67 2.93 -11.59
N MET A 264 -1.09 3.94 -12.25
CA MET A 264 -0.62 5.15 -11.55
C MET A 264 -1.74 5.97 -10.92
N ARG A 265 -2.94 5.96 -11.51
CA ARG A 265 -4.13 6.56 -10.91
C ARG A 265 -4.47 5.92 -9.55
N ARG A 266 -4.24 4.62 -9.39
CA ARG A 266 -4.44 3.93 -8.11
C ARG A 266 -3.30 4.15 -7.13
N VAL A 267 -2.07 4.30 -7.61
CA VAL A 267 -0.96 4.77 -6.76
C VAL A 267 -1.27 6.15 -6.20
N ALA A 268 -1.75 7.09 -7.03
CA ALA A 268 -2.20 8.40 -6.58
C ALA A 268 -3.31 8.29 -5.52
N ALA A 269 -4.30 7.44 -5.76
CA ALA A 269 -5.37 7.21 -4.80
C ALA A 269 -4.85 6.65 -3.48
N LEU A 270 -3.90 5.72 -3.53
CA LEU A 270 -3.27 5.13 -2.36
C LEU A 270 -2.49 6.16 -1.52
N THR A 271 -1.77 7.06 -2.18
CA THR A 271 -1.01 8.15 -1.51
C THR A 271 -1.91 9.23 -0.90
N SER A 272 -3.17 9.26 -1.34
CA SER A 272 -4.22 10.18 -0.87
C SER A 272 -4.98 9.66 0.36
N VAL A 273 -4.72 8.41 0.78
CA VAL A 273 -5.32 7.84 1.99
C VAL A 273 -4.44 8.12 3.20
N TRP A 274 -5.02 8.81 4.17
CA TRP A 274 -4.43 9.11 5.45
C TRP A 274 -5.09 8.26 6.53
N VAL A 275 -4.33 7.78 7.48
CA VAL A 275 -4.81 6.90 8.54
C VAL A 275 -4.32 7.41 9.89
N ALA A 276 -5.19 7.33 10.88
CA ALA A 276 -4.89 7.54 12.29
C ALA A 276 -5.28 6.28 13.06
N LEU A 277 -4.31 5.61 13.68
CA LEU A 277 -4.54 4.41 14.48
C LEU A 277 -4.85 4.78 15.94
N SER A 278 -5.71 3.99 16.57
CA SER A 278 -6.16 4.20 17.96
C SER A 278 -5.15 3.68 18.98
N ASP A 279 -4.44 2.59 18.66
CA ASP A 279 -3.43 1.97 19.53
C ASP A 279 -2.14 1.67 18.74
N GLY A 280 -1.00 2.20 19.20
CA GLY A 280 0.31 2.01 18.58
C GLY A 280 1.46 2.68 19.35
N SER A 281 2.72 2.37 19.01
CA SER A 281 3.93 2.99 19.59
C SER A 281 3.99 4.52 19.41
N GLU A 282 3.16 5.05 18.52
CA GLU A 282 2.84 6.47 18.42
C GLU A 282 1.66 6.78 19.33
N ARG A 283 1.92 6.66 20.64
CA ARG A 283 1.01 7.20 21.64
C ARG A 283 0.77 8.66 21.27
N VAL A 284 -0.50 9.06 21.24
CA VAL A 284 -0.92 10.42 21.63
C VAL A 284 -0.14 10.72 22.90
N LYS A 285 0.95 11.47 22.79
CA LYS A 285 1.70 11.93 23.95
C LYS A 285 0.77 12.92 24.63
N ILE A 286 0.01 12.45 25.60
CA ILE A 286 -0.47 13.30 26.68
C ILE A 286 0.82 13.76 27.37
N VAL A 287 1.35 14.90 26.93
CA VAL A 287 2.51 15.53 27.54
C VAL A 287 2.05 16.04 28.91
N ASN A 288 2.23 15.22 29.92
CA ASN A 288 2.11 15.69 31.29
C ASN A 288 3.37 16.50 31.62
N THR A 289 3.26 17.83 31.65
CA THR A 289 3.37 18.64 32.90
C THR A 289 3.63 20.12 32.59
N LYS A 290 2.59 20.96 32.70
CA LYS A 290 2.51 22.09 33.66
C LYS A 290 1.21 22.93 33.63
N ASP A 291 0.32 22.76 32.66
CA ASP A 291 -0.94 23.55 32.59
C ASP A 291 -2.20 22.66 32.51
N LEU A 292 -2.66 22.19 33.67
CA LEU A 292 -3.58 21.04 33.83
C LEU A 292 -5.08 21.33 33.70
N GLU A 293 -5.51 22.53 33.27
CA GLU A 293 -6.96 22.83 33.13
C GLU A 293 -7.46 23.02 31.70
N LYS A 294 -6.59 23.16 30.70
CA LYS A 294 -7.00 23.31 29.28
C LYS A 294 -6.85 22.05 28.44
N ASP A 295 -5.98 21.12 28.81
CA ASP A 295 -5.68 19.91 28.03
C ASP A 295 -6.67 18.74 28.23
N LYS A 296 -7.75 18.93 29.03
CA LYS A 296 -8.88 18.00 29.06
C LYS A 296 -9.96 18.30 28.01
N LEU A 297 -9.78 19.35 27.19
CA LEU A 297 -10.75 19.77 26.17
C LEU A 297 -10.53 19.15 24.78
N TYR A 298 -9.38 18.52 24.52
CA TYR A 298 -9.02 18.11 23.17
C TYR A 298 -8.58 16.64 23.09
N ASN A 299 -9.20 15.90 22.18
CA ASN A 299 -8.68 14.60 21.72
C ASN A 299 -7.82 14.87 20.48
N PHE A 300 -6.51 14.61 20.57
CA PHE A 300 -5.60 14.73 19.44
C PHE A 300 -5.63 13.44 18.61
N GLN A 301 -5.73 13.60 17.30
CA GLN A 301 -5.70 12.50 16.35
C GLN A 301 -4.71 12.81 15.23
N ASP A 302 -3.60 12.08 15.20
CA ASP A 302 -2.52 12.28 14.24
C ASP A 302 -2.76 11.42 13.00
N TYR A 303 -3.10 12.08 11.89
CA TYR A 303 -3.25 11.43 10.60
C TYR A 303 -1.91 11.39 9.86
N LYS A 304 -1.57 10.21 9.34
CA LYS A 304 -0.39 10.00 8.51
C LYS A 304 -0.78 9.35 7.19
N ARG A 305 -0.11 9.73 6.10
CA ARG A 305 -0.26 9.03 4.82
C ARG A 305 0.20 7.59 4.94
N MET A 306 -0.37 6.69 4.17
CA MET A 306 0.16 5.33 4.07
C MET A 306 1.49 5.30 3.31
N PHE A 307 1.58 6.03 2.20
CA PHE A 307 2.76 6.08 1.34
C PHE A 307 3.16 7.52 1.03
N GLU A 308 4.47 7.75 0.93
CA GLU A 308 5.10 9.00 0.55
C GLU A 308 5.67 8.87 -0.86
N VAL A 309 5.50 9.91 -1.68
CA VAL A 309 5.99 9.97 -3.06
C VAL A 309 7.18 10.92 -3.12
N GLY A 310 8.28 10.45 -3.72
CA GLY A 310 9.48 11.23 -4.00
C GLY A 310 9.43 11.80 -5.42
N SER A 311 10.50 11.60 -6.19
CA SER A 311 10.52 12.03 -7.60
C SER A 311 9.51 11.27 -8.47
N VAL A 312 8.99 11.95 -9.49
CA VAL A 312 7.96 11.41 -10.41
C VAL A 312 8.44 11.58 -11.84
N ARG A 313 8.35 10.51 -12.65
CA ARG A 313 8.62 10.54 -14.09
C ARG A 313 7.32 10.67 -14.86
N ILE A 314 7.14 11.84 -15.49
CA ILE A 314 5.96 12.20 -16.26
C ILE A 314 6.25 12.05 -17.76
N ALA A 315 5.32 11.45 -18.50
CA ALA A 315 5.33 11.46 -19.95
C ALA A 315 4.62 12.70 -20.49
N PHE A 316 5.24 13.37 -21.45
CA PHE A 316 4.68 14.52 -22.15
C PHE A 316 4.34 14.18 -23.60
N ASP A 317 3.30 14.80 -24.15
CA ASP A 317 3.02 14.69 -25.58
C ASP A 317 4.11 15.43 -26.38
N LYS A 318 4.76 14.74 -27.30
CA LYS A 318 5.79 15.33 -28.18
C LYS A 318 5.29 16.50 -29.03
N LYS A 319 3.98 16.64 -29.24
CA LYS A 319 3.38 17.70 -30.08
C LYS A 319 2.82 18.88 -29.29
N SER A 320 2.21 18.63 -28.14
CA SER A 320 1.57 19.69 -27.33
C SER A 320 2.37 20.06 -26.08
N ASP A 321 3.41 19.30 -25.72
CA ASP A 321 4.17 19.43 -24.46
C ASP A 321 3.28 19.34 -23.21
N GLU A 322 2.10 18.72 -23.35
CA GLU A 322 1.17 18.51 -22.25
C GLU A 322 1.48 17.20 -21.51
N PRO A 323 1.37 17.17 -20.18
CA PRO A 323 1.58 15.95 -19.41
C PRO A 323 0.49 14.92 -19.72
N LYS A 324 0.88 13.75 -20.23
CA LYS A 324 -0.02 12.61 -20.50
C LYS A 324 -0.29 11.77 -19.26
N GLY A 325 0.72 11.59 -18.42
CA GLY A 325 0.58 10.79 -17.20
C GLY A 325 1.93 10.32 -16.65
N ILE A 326 1.86 9.69 -15.49
CA ILE A 326 3.03 9.20 -14.76
C ILE A 326 3.37 7.79 -15.25
N TYR A 327 4.65 7.49 -15.42
CA TYR A 327 5.16 6.16 -15.82
C TYR A 327 5.84 5.40 -14.69
N SER A 328 6.61 6.14 -13.88
CA SER A 328 7.26 5.67 -12.67
C SER A 328 7.38 6.77 -11.65
N LEU A 329 7.58 6.39 -10.40
CA LEU A 329 7.81 7.30 -9.29
C LEU A 329 8.65 6.63 -8.20
N GLN A 330 9.26 7.43 -7.36
CA GLN A 330 9.82 6.99 -6.09
C GLN A 330 8.73 6.91 -5.05
N ILE A 331 8.65 5.80 -4.33
CA ILE A 331 7.67 5.61 -3.26
C ILE A 331 8.30 4.96 -2.04
N LYS A 332 7.83 5.35 -0.86
CA LYS A 332 8.15 4.66 0.39
C LYS A 332 6.92 4.58 1.29
N PRO A 333 6.73 3.47 2.03
CA PRO A 333 5.79 3.42 3.13
C PRO A 333 6.17 4.46 4.18
N SER A 334 5.19 5.16 4.74
CA SER A 334 5.45 6.13 5.80
C SER A 334 5.81 5.44 7.12
N SER A 335 6.17 6.24 8.12
CA SER A 335 6.35 5.76 9.52
C SER A 335 5.17 4.94 10.07
N LEU A 336 3.96 5.11 9.52
CA LEU A 336 2.79 4.31 9.88
C LEU A 336 2.91 2.84 9.44
N LEU A 337 3.37 2.61 8.20
CA LEU A 337 3.43 1.26 7.60
C LEU A 337 4.77 0.56 7.82
N GLN A 338 5.88 1.30 7.93
CA GLN A 338 7.22 0.74 8.11
C GLN A 338 7.31 -0.30 9.24
N PRO A 339 6.68 -0.12 10.43
CA PRO A 339 6.70 -1.13 11.47
C PRO A 339 6.09 -2.47 11.04
N TYR A 340 5.20 -2.51 10.05
CA TYR A 340 4.62 -3.76 9.54
C TYR A 340 5.46 -4.39 8.42
N LEU A 341 6.37 -3.63 7.83
CA LEU A 341 7.16 -4.05 6.68
C LEU A 341 8.61 -4.38 7.04
N ASP A 342 8.93 -4.39 8.34
CA ASP A 342 10.20 -4.91 8.80
C ASP A 342 10.29 -6.42 8.51
N GLY A 343 11.17 -6.76 7.55
CA GLY A 343 11.43 -8.09 7.02
C GLY A 343 11.82 -9.15 8.05
N THR A 344 12.07 -8.74 9.30
CA THR A 344 12.46 -9.61 10.41
C THR A 344 11.29 -10.04 11.29
N LYS A 345 10.08 -9.51 11.06
CA LYS A 345 8.94 -9.75 11.96
C LYS A 345 8.26 -11.09 11.75
N SER A 346 7.87 -11.71 12.87
CA SER A 346 7.09 -12.95 12.89
C SER A 346 5.71 -12.84 12.24
N SER A 347 5.21 -11.61 12.07
CA SER A 347 3.94 -11.27 11.42
C SER A 347 3.96 -11.43 9.89
N LEU A 348 5.14 -11.63 9.27
CA LEU A 348 5.24 -11.88 7.83
C LEU A 348 4.68 -13.25 7.46
N GLY A 349 3.76 -13.27 6.50
CA GLY A 349 3.19 -14.49 5.93
C GLY A 349 3.25 -14.48 4.42
N VAL A 350 2.77 -15.58 3.86
CA VAL A 350 2.73 -15.80 2.41
C VAL A 350 1.39 -15.33 1.85
N LEU A 351 1.43 -14.66 0.69
CA LEU A 351 0.27 -14.28 -0.12
C LEU A 351 0.45 -14.86 -1.53
N ASP A 352 -0.54 -15.62 -1.97
CA ASP A 352 -0.55 -16.27 -3.28
C ASP A 352 -0.56 -15.27 -4.44
N LEU A 353 0.26 -15.49 -5.47
CA LEU A 353 0.40 -14.61 -6.62
C LEU A 353 -0.88 -14.52 -7.47
N LYS A 354 -1.77 -15.51 -7.42
CA LYS A 354 -3.08 -15.49 -8.09
C LYS A 354 -3.91 -14.28 -7.72
N VAL A 355 -3.70 -13.70 -6.53
CA VAL A 355 -4.36 -12.46 -6.13
C VAL A 355 -4.17 -11.36 -7.17
N PHE A 356 -3.01 -11.25 -7.82
CA PHE A 356 -2.73 -10.24 -8.85
C PHE A 356 -3.36 -10.59 -10.21
N GLN A 357 -3.43 -11.88 -10.52
CA GLN A 357 -3.89 -12.41 -11.81
C GLN A 357 -5.42 -12.36 -11.93
N TYR A 358 -6.15 -12.49 -10.82
CA TYR A 358 -7.60 -12.38 -10.82
C TYR A 358 -8.07 -11.01 -11.35
N SER A 359 -9.24 -11.00 -11.98
CA SER A 359 -9.86 -9.76 -12.46
C SER A 359 -10.39 -8.91 -11.30
N HIS A 360 -9.89 -7.68 -11.14
CA HIS A 360 -10.43 -6.71 -10.17
C HIS A 360 -11.88 -6.26 -10.46
N PHE A 361 -12.45 -6.66 -11.60
CA PHE A 361 -13.87 -6.41 -11.93
C PHE A 361 -14.74 -7.64 -11.75
N LYS A 362 -14.32 -8.79 -12.30
CA LYS A 362 -15.16 -10.00 -12.37
C LYS A 362 -14.91 -11.00 -11.23
N GLN A 363 -13.76 -10.94 -10.59
CA GLN A 363 -13.27 -11.92 -9.59
C GLN A 363 -12.82 -11.17 -8.34
N ARG A 364 -13.64 -10.22 -7.90
CA ARG A 364 -13.36 -9.39 -6.71
C ARG A 364 -13.40 -10.25 -5.46
N GLU A 365 -14.37 -11.14 -5.42
CA GLU A 365 -14.60 -12.12 -4.39
C GLU A 365 -13.39 -13.05 -4.22
N HIS A 366 -12.80 -13.52 -5.33
CA HIS A 366 -11.57 -14.33 -5.32
C HIS A 366 -10.43 -13.55 -4.66
N LYS A 367 -10.15 -12.32 -5.10
CA LYS A 367 -9.07 -11.50 -4.53
C LYS A 367 -9.22 -11.29 -3.02
N ARG A 368 -10.42 -10.92 -2.57
CA ARG A 368 -10.73 -10.69 -1.15
C ARG A 368 -10.55 -11.96 -0.33
N LEU A 369 -11.11 -13.06 -0.81
CA LEU A 369 -11.04 -14.33 -0.11
C LEU A 369 -9.60 -14.87 -0.06
N THR A 370 -8.84 -14.80 -1.16
CA THR A 370 -7.42 -15.19 -1.18
C THR A 370 -6.61 -14.40 -0.15
N ARG A 371 -6.80 -13.09 -0.05
CA ARG A 371 -6.13 -12.22 0.94
C ARG A 371 -6.49 -12.59 2.37
N TYR A 372 -7.77 -12.84 2.63
CA TYR A 372 -8.25 -13.25 3.95
C TYR A 372 -7.69 -14.62 4.33
N LEU A 373 -7.79 -15.61 3.43
CA LEU A 373 -7.30 -16.96 3.65
C LEU A 373 -5.78 -16.97 3.86
N SER A 374 -5.01 -16.23 3.07
CA SER A 374 -3.55 -16.10 3.23
C SER A 374 -3.17 -15.65 4.64
N ARG A 375 -3.86 -14.63 5.17
CA ARG A 375 -3.71 -14.17 6.56
C ARG A 375 -4.07 -15.27 7.56
N GLN A 376 -5.19 -15.96 7.36
CA GLN A 376 -5.66 -17.01 8.25
C GLN A 376 -4.73 -18.23 8.26
N PHE A 377 -4.21 -18.62 7.10
CA PHE A 377 -3.24 -19.69 6.96
C PHE A 377 -1.96 -19.35 7.73
N LYS A 378 -1.43 -18.13 7.60
CA LYS A 378 -0.30 -17.69 8.43
C LYS A 378 -0.58 -17.84 9.93
N ILE A 379 -1.70 -17.30 10.42
CA ILE A 379 -2.07 -17.36 11.85
C ILE A 379 -2.21 -18.80 12.33
N ARG A 380 -2.91 -19.65 11.55
CA ARG A 380 -3.20 -21.04 11.90
C ARG A 380 -2.01 -21.97 11.75
N SER A 381 -1.09 -21.70 10.81
CA SER A 381 0.19 -22.41 10.70
C SER A 381 1.07 -22.17 11.91
N ILE A 382 1.03 -20.97 12.51
CA ILE A 382 1.75 -20.67 13.76
C ILE A 382 1.09 -21.38 14.96
N ARG A 383 -0.25 -21.34 15.04
CA ARG A 383 -1.01 -21.91 16.16
C ARG A 383 -1.24 -23.42 16.07
N ASN A 384 -0.78 -24.07 14.99
CA ASN A 384 -1.05 -25.47 14.68
C ASN A 384 -2.57 -25.81 14.62
N THR A 385 -3.41 -24.87 14.17
CA THR A 385 -4.87 -25.03 14.07
C THR A 385 -5.35 -25.00 12.61
N ILE A 386 -4.57 -25.58 11.69
CA ILE A 386 -4.81 -25.46 10.24
C ILE A 386 -6.17 -26.03 9.80
N GLN A 387 -6.63 -27.09 10.45
CA GLN A 387 -7.90 -27.78 10.17
C GLN A 387 -9.12 -27.08 10.79
N GLN A 388 -8.93 -25.98 11.53
CA GLN A 388 -10.04 -25.30 12.19
C GLN A 388 -11.10 -24.86 11.16
N PRO A 389 -12.39 -25.16 11.34
CA PRO A 389 -13.39 -24.73 10.38
C PRO A 389 -13.56 -23.20 10.33
N PHE A 390 -14.02 -22.69 9.19
CA PHE A 390 -14.46 -21.32 9.01
C PHE A 390 -15.98 -21.24 9.02
N LYS A 391 -16.54 -20.25 9.70
CA LYS A 391 -17.97 -19.97 9.63
C LYS A 391 -18.29 -19.34 8.27
N ILE A 392 -19.31 -19.85 7.57
CA ILE A 392 -19.68 -19.35 6.23
C ILE A 392 -20.04 -17.86 6.29
N SER A 393 -20.78 -17.40 7.30
CA SER A 393 -21.10 -15.97 7.46
C SER A 393 -19.87 -15.07 7.56
N THR A 394 -18.77 -15.55 8.14
CA THR A 394 -17.50 -14.80 8.17
C THR A 394 -16.91 -14.68 6.76
N LEU A 395 -16.85 -15.78 6.01
CA LEU A 395 -16.32 -15.77 4.65
C LEU A 395 -17.17 -14.90 3.70
N LEU A 396 -18.51 -14.97 3.82
CA LEU A 396 -19.42 -14.11 3.05
C LEU A 396 -19.21 -12.63 3.36
N LYS A 397 -18.94 -12.30 4.64
CA LYS A 397 -18.61 -10.93 5.05
C LYS A 397 -17.34 -10.47 4.33
N GLU A 398 -16.28 -11.27 4.33
CA GLU A 398 -15.01 -10.95 3.66
C GLU A 398 -15.14 -10.81 2.13
N MET A 399 -15.92 -11.69 1.49
CA MET A 399 -16.13 -11.63 0.05
C MET A 399 -16.91 -10.38 -0.38
N HIS A 400 -17.72 -9.80 0.53
CA HIS A 400 -18.56 -8.63 0.27
C HIS A 400 -19.40 -8.80 -1.02
N LEU A 401 -20.14 -9.91 -1.07
CA LEU A 401 -21.00 -10.24 -2.21
C LEU A 401 -22.04 -9.14 -2.50
N ALA A 402 -22.40 -9.01 -3.78
CA ALA A 402 -23.36 -8.01 -4.20
C ALA A 402 -24.75 -8.24 -3.55
N LYS A 403 -25.30 -7.20 -2.90
CA LYS A 403 -26.60 -7.24 -2.20
C LYS A 403 -27.80 -7.63 -3.07
N ARG A 404 -27.65 -7.57 -4.41
CA ARG A 404 -28.67 -7.94 -5.40
C ARG A 404 -28.86 -9.45 -5.57
N LEU A 405 -27.90 -10.27 -5.13
CA LEU A 405 -27.95 -11.71 -5.30
C LEU A 405 -28.99 -12.32 -4.36
N ASN A 406 -29.75 -13.29 -4.86
CA ASN A 406 -30.65 -14.08 -4.03
C ASN A 406 -29.87 -15.15 -3.23
N GLY A 407 -30.52 -15.79 -2.26
CA GLY A 407 -29.83 -16.76 -1.39
C GLY A 407 -29.20 -17.93 -2.14
N SER A 408 -29.87 -18.48 -3.15
CA SER A 408 -29.30 -19.59 -3.94
C SER A 408 -28.08 -19.12 -4.75
N GLN A 409 -28.16 -17.97 -5.41
CA GLN A 409 -27.04 -17.36 -6.12
C GLN A 409 -25.86 -17.04 -5.21
N ILE A 410 -26.12 -16.67 -3.94
CA ILE A 410 -25.07 -16.46 -2.94
C ILE A 410 -24.33 -17.78 -2.66
N ARG A 411 -25.06 -18.88 -2.45
CA ARG A 411 -24.47 -20.21 -2.25
C ARG A 411 -23.70 -20.66 -3.50
N ASP A 412 -24.33 -20.60 -4.67
CA ASP A 412 -23.69 -21.00 -5.93
C ASP A 412 -22.40 -20.21 -6.17
N LYS A 413 -22.43 -18.88 -5.96
CA LYS A 413 -21.24 -18.05 -6.14
C LYS A 413 -20.16 -18.33 -5.10
N PHE A 414 -20.54 -18.64 -3.87
CA PHE A 414 -19.60 -19.01 -2.82
C PHE A 414 -18.87 -20.32 -3.14
N GLU A 415 -19.62 -21.35 -3.53
CA GLU A 415 -19.07 -22.65 -3.92
C GLU A 415 -18.21 -22.52 -5.20
N GLU A 416 -18.68 -21.78 -6.21
CA GLU A 416 -17.93 -21.48 -7.43
C GLU A 416 -16.57 -20.82 -7.13
N VAL A 417 -16.54 -19.84 -6.22
CA VAL A 417 -15.28 -19.17 -5.85
C VAL A 417 -14.33 -20.16 -5.17
N LEU A 418 -14.81 -21.00 -4.26
CA LEU A 418 -13.95 -21.99 -3.61
C LEU A 418 -13.44 -23.05 -4.60
N ASP A 419 -14.28 -23.51 -5.51
CA ASP A 419 -13.89 -24.44 -6.58
C ASP A 419 -12.85 -23.82 -7.53
N ASP A 420 -13.01 -22.55 -7.87
CA ASP A 420 -12.03 -21.80 -8.66
C ASP A 420 -10.69 -21.67 -7.92
N LEU A 421 -10.71 -21.31 -6.63
CA LEU A 421 -9.49 -21.22 -5.82
C LEU A 421 -8.78 -22.58 -5.69
N MET A 422 -9.55 -23.67 -5.61
CA MET A 422 -9.00 -25.03 -5.56
C MET A 422 -8.39 -25.44 -6.91
N ARG A 423 -9.09 -25.15 -8.02
CA ARG A 423 -8.58 -25.41 -9.37
C ARG A 423 -7.30 -24.63 -9.67
N ASP A 424 -7.21 -23.40 -9.16
CA ASP A 424 -6.05 -22.54 -9.35
C ASP A 424 -4.93 -22.80 -8.33
N ASN A 425 -5.07 -23.84 -7.48
CA ASN A 425 -4.12 -24.26 -6.43
C ASN A 425 -3.85 -23.21 -5.34
N VAL A 426 -4.74 -22.23 -5.17
CA VAL A 426 -4.68 -21.26 -4.06
C VAL A 426 -5.07 -21.94 -2.74
N ILE A 427 -5.97 -22.91 -2.81
CA ILE A 427 -6.34 -23.81 -1.72
C ILE A 427 -6.17 -25.25 -2.19
N GLU A 428 -5.83 -26.16 -1.27
CA GLU A 428 -5.65 -27.58 -1.60
C GLU A 428 -7.01 -28.29 -1.71
N GLN A 429 -7.92 -28.00 -0.78
CA GLN A 429 -9.25 -28.63 -0.72
C GLN A 429 -10.18 -27.83 0.19
N TRP A 430 -11.49 -27.98 -0.06
CA TRP A 430 -12.54 -27.48 0.83
C TRP A 430 -13.69 -28.48 0.95
N TYR A 431 -14.37 -28.50 2.10
CA TYR A 431 -15.57 -29.31 2.32
C TYR A 431 -16.45 -28.74 3.44
N TYR A 432 -17.75 -29.03 3.38
CA TYR A 432 -18.69 -28.76 4.47
C TYR A 432 -18.44 -29.72 5.63
N ASN A 433 -18.45 -29.21 6.87
CA ASN A 433 -18.32 -30.06 8.07
C ASN A 433 -19.63 -30.75 8.46
N GLU A 434 -20.75 -30.29 7.94
CA GLU A 434 -22.10 -30.76 8.24
C GLU A 434 -22.86 -31.00 6.93
N GLU A 435 -23.75 -31.99 6.91
CA GLU A 435 -24.65 -32.21 5.77
C GLU A 435 -25.67 -31.07 5.66
N ILE A 436 -25.90 -30.60 4.43
CA ILE A 436 -26.84 -29.51 4.17
C ILE A 436 -28.26 -30.08 4.12
N ASP A 437 -29.10 -29.61 5.03
CA ASP A 437 -30.53 -29.88 5.06
C ASP A 437 -31.22 -29.07 3.96
N GLU A 438 -31.34 -29.67 2.78
CA GLU A 438 -31.97 -29.07 1.60
C GLU A 438 -33.44 -28.67 1.84
N SER A 439 -34.10 -29.20 2.88
CA SER A 439 -35.46 -28.77 3.26
C SER A 439 -35.51 -27.36 3.83
N LYS A 440 -34.38 -26.83 4.34
CA LYS A 440 -34.27 -25.46 4.88
C LYS A 440 -33.81 -24.45 3.84
N VAL A 441 -33.17 -24.91 2.77
CA VAL A 441 -32.69 -24.08 1.67
C VAL A 441 -33.89 -23.41 0.96
N GLY A 442 -33.76 -22.14 0.62
CA GLY A 442 -34.82 -21.34 -0.01
C GLY A 442 -35.88 -20.77 0.94
N LYS A 443 -35.93 -21.18 2.22
CA LYS A 443 -36.87 -20.62 3.21
C LYS A 443 -36.45 -19.22 3.68
N HIS A 444 -37.39 -18.42 4.18
CA HIS A 444 -37.09 -17.05 4.61
C HIS A 444 -35.95 -16.98 5.64
N GLY A 445 -34.88 -16.25 5.30
CA GLY A 445 -33.72 -16.03 6.17
C GLY A 445 -32.74 -17.20 6.28
N TRP A 446 -32.84 -18.24 5.43
CA TRP A 446 -32.01 -19.44 5.52
C TRP A 446 -30.50 -19.15 5.42
N ILE A 447 -30.07 -18.18 4.62
CA ILE A 447 -28.65 -17.75 4.54
C ILE A 447 -28.15 -17.24 5.89
N ASN A 448 -28.87 -16.36 6.56
CA ASN A 448 -28.38 -15.72 7.79
C ASN A 448 -28.60 -16.59 9.03
N LYS A 449 -29.68 -17.38 9.06
CA LYS A 449 -30.10 -18.14 10.25
C LYS A 449 -29.63 -19.60 10.25
N TYR A 450 -29.40 -20.18 9.08
CA TYR A 450 -29.03 -21.59 8.93
C TYR A 450 -27.69 -21.73 8.23
N TRP A 451 -27.63 -21.56 6.90
CA TRP A 451 -26.44 -21.88 6.11
C TRP A 451 -25.22 -21.06 6.51
N GLY A 452 -25.37 -19.76 6.78
CA GLY A 452 -24.29 -18.91 7.27
C GLY A 452 -23.74 -19.28 8.65
N ASN A 453 -24.44 -20.13 9.41
CA ASN A 453 -23.95 -20.68 10.69
C ASN A 453 -23.23 -22.01 10.54
N ILE A 454 -23.35 -22.68 9.39
CA ILE A 454 -22.57 -23.88 9.05
C ILE A 454 -21.09 -23.47 8.91
N THR A 455 -20.22 -24.44 9.13
CA THR A 455 -18.79 -24.29 8.94
C THR A 455 -18.27 -25.08 7.74
N VAL A 456 -17.21 -24.54 7.12
CA VAL A 456 -16.45 -25.19 6.06
C VAL A 456 -14.99 -25.32 6.48
N THR A 457 -14.37 -26.46 6.22
CA THR A 457 -12.92 -26.60 6.33
C THR A 457 -12.30 -26.23 4.99
N ILE A 458 -11.29 -25.35 5.01
CA ILE A 458 -10.51 -24.95 3.84
C ILE A 458 -9.04 -25.17 4.17
N MET A 459 -8.37 -26.04 3.41
CA MET A 459 -6.98 -26.41 3.63
C MET A 459 -6.05 -25.65 2.67
N PRO A 460 -4.95 -25.06 3.16
CA PRO A 460 -3.93 -24.46 2.30
C PRO A 460 -3.06 -25.52 1.62
N PRO A 461 -2.41 -25.18 0.50
CA PRO A 461 -1.34 -25.98 -0.08
C PRO A 461 -0.20 -26.22 0.92
N SER A 462 0.44 -27.38 0.80
CA SER A 462 1.49 -27.79 1.73
C SER A 462 2.71 -26.86 1.69
N GLU A 463 3.04 -26.27 0.51
CA GLU A 463 4.14 -25.32 0.36
C GLU A 463 3.91 -24.08 1.24
N ILE A 464 2.69 -23.55 1.25
CA ILE A 464 2.31 -22.35 2.01
C ILE A 464 2.44 -22.58 3.52
N VAL A 465 2.07 -23.77 4.00
CA VAL A 465 2.21 -24.12 5.43
C VAL A 465 3.68 -24.22 5.83
N ASN A 466 4.48 -24.89 5.00
CA ASN A 466 5.91 -25.08 5.25
C ASN A 466 6.65 -23.74 5.25
N GLU A 467 6.32 -22.86 4.31
CA GLU A 467 6.93 -21.54 4.19
C GLU A 467 6.53 -20.63 5.35
N ASN A 468 5.25 -20.60 5.75
CA ASN A 468 4.82 -19.84 6.92
C ASN A 468 5.48 -20.31 8.23
N LYS A 469 5.76 -21.62 8.36
CA LYS A 469 6.55 -22.19 9.47
C LYS A 469 8.03 -21.79 9.37
N ARG A 470 8.61 -21.75 8.16
CA ARG A 470 9.99 -21.28 7.91
C ARG A 470 10.16 -19.83 8.38
N LEU A 471 9.24 -18.95 7.99
CA LEU A 471 9.24 -17.52 8.38
C LEU A 471 9.14 -17.33 9.90
N ARG A 472 8.41 -18.20 10.60
CA ARG A 472 8.33 -18.17 12.08
C ARG A 472 9.69 -18.43 12.73
N ASN A 473 10.51 -19.29 12.14
CA ASN A 473 11.79 -19.72 12.71
C ASN A 473 12.94 -18.71 12.45
N GLY A 474 12.63 -17.48 12.02
CA GLY A 474 13.61 -16.40 11.94
C GLY A 474 14.59 -16.47 10.77
N LYS A 475 14.33 -17.28 9.74
CA LYS A 475 15.11 -17.19 8.50
C LYS A 475 14.72 -15.91 7.76
N ILE A 476 15.64 -14.96 7.77
CA ILE A 476 15.53 -13.61 7.22
C ILE A 476 15.20 -13.69 5.72
N LEU A 477 14.31 -12.81 5.25
CA LEU A 477 14.18 -12.50 3.82
C LEU A 477 15.55 -12.12 3.26
N PRO A 478 15.91 -12.51 2.02
CA PRO A 478 17.12 -12.00 1.37
C PRO A 478 17.01 -10.47 1.34
N THR A 479 17.77 -9.80 2.22
CA THR A 479 17.75 -8.34 2.32
C THR A 479 18.77 -7.80 1.31
N PRO A 480 18.43 -6.79 0.50
CA PRO A 480 19.45 -6.04 -0.21
C PRO A 480 20.37 -5.38 0.81
N ILE A 481 21.67 -5.51 0.59
CA ILE A 481 22.74 -5.04 1.47
C ILE A 481 22.63 -3.52 1.58
N GLN A 482 22.26 -2.99 2.76
CA GLN A 482 22.37 -1.56 3.01
C GLN A 482 23.86 -1.19 3.12
N PRO A 483 24.33 -0.10 2.49
CA PRO A 483 25.65 0.43 2.78
C PRO A 483 25.68 0.93 4.23
N ASN A 484 26.50 0.26 5.05
CA ASN A 484 26.75 0.58 6.45
C ASN A 484 27.09 2.07 6.66
N HIS A 485 26.19 2.85 7.24
CA HIS A 485 26.61 3.96 8.09
C HIS A 485 27.15 3.38 9.39
N ARG A 486 28.48 3.27 9.47
CA ARG A 486 29.20 2.95 10.70
C ARG A 486 28.86 4.00 11.77
N ILE A 487 28.04 3.61 12.74
CA ILE A 487 28.14 4.16 14.10
C ILE A 487 28.83 3.08 14.92
N SER A 488 30.05 3.39 15.31
CA SER A 488 30.86 2.63 16.25
C SER A 488 30.15 2.57 17.61
N GLU A 489 29.72 1.40 18.04
CA GLU A 489 29.47 1.15 19.46
C GLU A 489 30.19 -0.12 19.90
N ALA A 490 30.85 0.06 21.04
CA ALA A 490 31.79 -0.84 21.64
C ALA A 490 31.14 -2.16 22.06
N THR A 491 31.89 -3.23 21.85
CA THR A 491 31.69 -4.55 22.45
C THR A 491 31.48 -4.41 23.96
N ASN A 492 30.30 -4.83 24.44
CA ASN A 492 30.15 -5.34 25.79
C ASN A 492 29.36 -6.66 25.72
N SER A 493 30.11 -7.71 26.00
CA SER A 493 29.69 -9.08 26.28
C SER A 493 28.65 -9.14 27.41
N ILE A 494 27.54 -9.83 27.18
CA ILE A 494 26.78 -10.47 28.27
C ILE A 494 26.49 -11.92 27.86
N GLN A 495 26.83 -12.78 28.81
CA GLN A 495 26.97 -14.23 28.76
C GLN A 495 25.63 -14.97 28.62
N ASP A 496 25.74 -16.14 27.99
CA ASP A 496 24.77 -17.24 28.02
C ASP A 496 24.24 -17.51 29.44
N ALA A 497 22.94 -17.69 29.55
CA ALA A 497 22.31 -18.31 30.70
C ALA A 497 21.40 -19.44 30.23
N ASP A 498 21.70 -20.61 30.77
CA ASP A 498 21.17 -21.94 30.49
C ASP A 498 19.64 -22.03 30.43
N PHE A 499 19.13 -22.70 29.38
CA PHE A 499 17.80 -23.29 29.39
C PHE A 499 17.88 -24.67 30.05
N ILE A 500 17.33 -24.78 31.26
CA ILE A 500 17.07 -26.07 31.89
C ILE A 500 15.89 -26.72 31.17
N GLU A 501 16.19 -27.85 30.53
CA GLU A 501 15.26 -28.79 29.93
C GLU A 501 14.56 -29.60 31.03
N VAL A 502 13.23 -29.53 31.11
CA VAL A 502 12.43 -30.49 31.89
C VAL A 502 11.43 -31.15 30.94
N SER A 503 11.71 -32.40 30.60
CA SER A 503 10.80 -33.32 29.92
C SER A 503 9.94 -34.06 30.95
N LEU A 504 8.61 -34.07 30.81
CA LEU A 504 7.75 -35.11 31.37
C LEU A 504 6.58 -35.47 30.41
N SER A 505 6.77 -36.60 29.75
CA SER A 505 5.88 -37.76 29.49
C SER A 505 4.38 -37.60 29.17
N ALA A 506 3.97 -38.39 28.17
CA ALA A 506 2.62 -38.67 27.71
C ALA A 506 1.68 -39.28 28.76
N GLY A 507 0.40 -38.87 28.72
CA GLY A 507 -0.74 -39.46 29.42
C GLY A 507 -2.07 -38.94 28.85
N THR A 508 -3.03 -39.84 28.66
CA THR A 508 -4.24 -39.74 27.82
C THR A 508 -5.41 -38.96 28.46
N THR A 509 -6.21 -38.28 27.61
CA THR A 509 -7.65 -37.94 27.76
C THR A 509 -8.13 -37.13 28.98
N GLN A 510 -8.53 -35.87 28.77
CA GLN A 510 -9.92 -35.38 28.66
C GLN A 510 -9.93 -33.84 28.55
N GLN A 511 -11.00 -33.31 27.97
CA GLN A 511 -11.23 -31.89 27.69
C GLN A 511 -11.10 -31.01 28.94
N GLU A 512 -10.25 -29.99 28.90
CA GLU A 512 -10.43 -28.77 29.69
C GLU A 512 -10.08 -27.56 28.82
N ALA A 513 -11.09 -26.73 28.58
CA ALA A 513 -10.96 -25.41 28.00
C ALA A 513 -10.25 -24.50 29.02
N PHE A 514 -9.08 -23.97 28.66
CA PHE A 514 -8.43 -22.94 29.46
C PHE A 514 -9.13 -21.60 29.26
N VAL A 515 -9.87 -21.22 30.30
CA VAL A 515 -10.35 -19.87 30.61
C VAL A 515 -9.13 -18.98 30.83
N PHE A 516 -9.06 -17.84 30.13
CA PHE A 516 -8.14 -16.75 30.48
C PHE A 516 -8.91 -15.78 31.37
N ASP A 517 -8.35 -15.50 32.55
CA ASP A 517 -8.84 -14.50 33.51
C ASP A 517 -9.01 -13.13 32.84
N ILE A 518 -10.26 -12.71 32.69
CA ILE A 518 -10.67 -11.34 32.41
C ILE A 518 -10.88 -10.68 33.78
N PRO A 519 -10.42 -9.43 34.03
CA PRO A 519 -10.83 -8.71 35.22
C PRO A 519 -12.36 -8.57 35.22
N ASP A 520 -13.00 -9.22 36.19
CA ASP A 520 -14.44 -9.21 36.43
C ASP A 520 -14.98 -7.77 36.55
N ASN A 521 -15.79 -7.36 35.58
CA ASN A 521 -17.13 -6.83 35.82
C ASN A 521 -17.85 -6.55 34.49
N VAL A 522 -18.33 -7.61 33.83
CA VAL A 522 -19.41 -7.46 32.85
C VAL A 522 -20.71 -7.58 33.61
N ILE A 523 -21.34 -6.44 33.90
CA ILE A 523 -22.62 -6.42 34.60
C ILE A 523 -23.70 -6.80 33.59
N GLU A 524 -24.16 -8.03 33.70
CA GLU A 524 -25.26 -8.55 32.89
C GLU A 524 -26.57 -7.91 33.34
N LEU A 525 -27.31 -7.33 32.40
CA LEU A 525 -28.57 -6.65 32.67
C LEU A 525 -29.68 -7.65 33.03
N SER A 526 -29.85 -7.88 34.33
CA SER A 526 -30.94 -8.69 34.88
C SER A 526 -31.95 -7.82 35.65
N PRO A 527 -33.26 -8.11 35.57
CA PRO A 527 -34.29 -7.48 36.42
C PRO A 527 -33.97 -7.58 37.92
N GLU A 528 -33.30 -8.66 38.34
CA GLU A 528 -32.90 -8.87 39.73
C GLU A 528 -31.71 -7.99 40.12
N ALA A 529 -30.69 -7.90 39.25
CA ALA A 529 -29.54 -7.01 39.45
C ALA A 529 -29.98 -5.54 39.52
N MET A 530 -30.91 -5.15 38.65
CA MET A 530 -31.52 -3.82 38.62
C MET A 530 -32.26 -3.49 39.92
N LYS A 531 -33.05 -4.44 40.43
CA LYS A 531 -33.82 -4.29 41.67
C LYS A 531 -32.92 -4.22 42.90
N GLN A 532 -31.89 -5.06 42.95
CA GLN A 532 -30.90 -5.05 44.02
C GLN A 532 -30.16 -3.72 44.07
N ARG A 533 -29.71 -3.20 42.92
CA ARG A 533 -28.99 -1.92 42.86
C ARG A 533 -29.84 -0.73 43.29
N ILE A 534 -31.10 -0.65 42.86
CA ILE A 534 -32.04 0.40 43.29
C ILE A 534 -32.25 0.36 44.81
N THR A 535 -32.31 -0.85 45.38
CA THR A 535 -32.50 -1.05 46.83
C THR A 535 -31.25 -0.64 47.62
N ILE A 536 -30.05 -1.00 47.14
CA ILE A 536 -28.77 -0.62 47.76
C ILE A 536 -28.59 0.90 47.78
N LEU A 537 -28.97 1.59 46.72
CA LEU A 537 -28.87 3.05 46.62
C LEU A 537 -30.00 3.78 47.38
N GLY A 538 -30.97 3.06 47.95
CA GLY A 538 -32.10 3.65 48.67
C GLY A 538 -33.04 4.48 47.78
N TYR A 539 -33.05 4.21 46.48
CA TYR A 539 -33.81 4.99 45.52
C TYR A 539 -35.24 4.46 45.36
N SER A 540 -36.18 5.38 45.12
CA SER A 540 -37.49 4.98 44.59
C SER A 540 -37.35 4.64 43.10
N VAL A 541 -38.16 3.68 42.62
CA VAL A 541 -38.17 3.29 41.19
C VAL A 541 -38.43 4.50 40.27
N ARG A 542 -39.16 5.50 40.76
CA ARG A 542 -39.40 6.76 40.03
C ARG A 542 -38.13 7.61 39.90
N LYS A 543 -37.35 7.74 40.98
CA LYS A 543 -36.07 8.46 40.97
C LYS A 543 -35.03 7.77 40.11
N ALA A 544 -34.92 6.45 40.19
CA ALA A 544 -34.00 5.68 39.35
C ALA A 544 -34.34 5.77 37.85
N ALA A 545 -35.64 5.76 37.50
CA ALA A 545 -36.08 5.93 36.11
C ALA A 545 -35.75 7.32 35.55
N GLU A 546 -35.86 8.37 36.38
CA GLU A 546 -35.54 9.75 36.01
C GLU A 546 -34.05 9.92 35.71
N GLU A 547 -33.17 9.37 36.54
CA GLU A 547 -31.72 9.37 36.29
C GLU A 547 -31.30 8.57 35.05
N MET A 548 -31.99 7.47 34.75
CA MET A 548 -31.74 6.67 33.54
C MET A 548 -32.30 7.29 32.25
N GLY A 549 -33.10 8.36 32.35
CA GLY A 549 -33.78 8.94 31.20
C GLY A 549 -34.83 8.02 30.56
N ILE A 550 -35.46 7.14 31.34
CA ILE A 550 -36.53 6.22 30.88
C ILE A 550 -37.84 6.45 31.65
N SER A 551 -38.97 6.07 31.06
CA SER A 551 -40.25 6.24 31.75
C SER A 551 -40.34 5.33 32.99
N HIS A 552 -40.91 5.83 34.09
CA HIS A 552 -41.18 5.04 35.30
C HIS A 552 -41.94 3.74 34.99
N SER A 553 -42.88 3.79 34.04
CA SER A 553 -43.66 2.62 33.62
C SER A 553 -42.79 1.56 32.91
N THR A 554 -41.75 1.98 32.19
CA THR A 554 -40.80 1.11 31.49
C THR A 554 -39.92 0.37 32.48
N LEU A 555 -39.29 1.09 33.42
CA LEU A 555 -38.43 0.50 34.45
C LEU A 555 -39.23 -0.42 35.40
N SER A 556 -40.44 0.00 35.80
CA SER A 556 -41.32 -0.81 36.65
C SER A 556 -41.76 -2.10 35.96
N ARG A 557 -42.07 -2.07 34.65
CA ARG A 557 -42.41 -3.28 33.89
C ARG A 557 -41.21 -4.21 33.71
N TYR A 558 -40.02 -3.64 33.50
CA TYR A 558 -38.77 -4.39 33.38
C TYR A 558 -38.44 -5.15 34.67
N ILE A 559 -38.41 -4.46 35.82
CA ILE A 559 -38.13 -5.06 37.15
C ILE A 559 -39.15 -6.15 37.54
N ASN A 560 -40.40 -6.01 37.09
CA ASN A 560 -41.47 -6.97 37.39
C ASN A 560 -41.66 -8.07 36.33
N ASN A 561 -40.74 -8.22 35.36
CA ASN A 561 -40.84 -9.21 34.27
C ASN A 561 -42.12 -9.11 33.42
N LYS A 562 -42.68 -7.90 33.26
CA LYS A 562 -43.93 -7.64 32.51
C LYS A 562 -43.69 -7.04 31.12
N THR A 563 -42.46 -7.06 30.62
CA THR A 563 -42.07 -6.46 29.34
C THR A 563 -42.22 -7.47 28.19
N LYS A 564 -43.19 -7.25 27.28
CA LYS A 564 -43.46 -8.15 26.13
C LYS A 564 -42.51 -7.96 24.92
N ARG A 565 -41.89 -6.78 24.79
CA ARG A 565 -40.88 -6.44 23.77
C ARG A 565 -39.84 -5.53 24.40
N GLN A 566 -38.57 -5.93 24.35
CA GLN A 566 -37.45 -5.14 24.88
C GLN A 566 -37.02 -4.08 23.85
N ASN A 567 -36.74 -2.86 24.33
CA ASN A 567 -36.22 -1.78 23.51
C ASN A 567 -34.73 -1.64 23.81
N LYS A 568 -33.89 -1.96 22.81
CA LYS A 568 -32.42 -1.98 22.92
C LYS A 568 -31.82 -0.66 23.45
N GLU A 569 -32.44 0.47 23.15
CA GLU A 569 -31.97 1.78 23.62
C GLU A 569 -32.18 1.95 25.15
N ASN A 570 -33.30 1.44 25.68
CA ASN A 570 -33.55 1.47 27.12
C ASN A 570 -32.67 0.45 27.85
N ASP A 571 -32.36 -0.68 27.23
CA ASP A 571 -31.48 -1.70 27.80
C ASP A 571 -30.04 -1.17 27.93
N GLN A 572 -29.55 -0.43 26.93
CA GLN A 572 -28.26 0.28 27.00
C GLN A 572 -28.24 1.34 28.12
N LYS A 573 -29.32 2.12 28.29
CA LYS A 573 -29.44 3.10 29.38
C LYS A 573 -29.44 2.43 30.76
N MET A 574 -30.09 1.28 30.91
CA MET A 574 -30.10 0.53 32.17
C MET A 574 -28.73 -0.12 32.47
N ILE A 575 -28.04 -0.68 31.45
CA ILE A 575 -26.66 -1.20 31.60
C ILE A 575 -25.71 -0.08 32.01
N HIS A 576 -25.78 1.05 31.32
CA HIS A 576 -24.93 2.20 31.59
C HIS A 576 -25.15 2.77 33.01
N TRP A 577 -26.41 2.85 33.45
CA TRP A 577 -26.70 3.28 34.82
C TRP A 577 -26.22 2.25 35.85
N LEU A 578 -26.33 0.96 35.56
CA LEU A 578 -25.77 -0.08 36.43
C LEU A 578 -24.26 0.07 36.53
N THR A 579 -23.53 0.17 35.42
CA THR A 579 -22.06 0.29 35.43
C THR A 579 -21.55 1.58 36.09
N MET A 580 -22.24 2.71 35.87
CA MET A 580 -21.90 3.99 36.52
C MET A 580 -22.11 3.97 38.03
N ASN A 581 -23.11 3.22 38.49
CA ASN A 581 -23.46 3.17 39.89
C ASN A 581 -23.02 1.87 40.54
N SER A 582 -22.03 1.12 40.03
CA SER A 582 -21.57 -0.20 40.52
C SER A 582 -20.61 -0.19 41.68
#